data_AF-A0AAU9FZS1-F1
#
_entry.id   AF-A0AAU9FZS1-F1
#
_cell.length_a   1.000
_cell.length_b   1.000
_cell.length_c   1.000
_cell.angle_alpha   90.00
_cell.angle_beta   90.00
_cell.angle_gamma   90.00
#
_symmetry.space_group_name_H-M   'P 1'
#
loop_
_entity.id
_entity.type
_entity.pdbx_description
1 polymer ?
#
loop_
_entity_poly.entity_id
_entity_poly.type
_entity_poly.pdbx_seq_one_letter_code
_entity_poly.pdbx_strand_id
1 'polypeptide(L)'
;MKCKCRIIYIVFFLAVAFCVPFNRSPIYDTVCALTGGRLKCYVHNTWGFNERTKECYEVRKGKEPCGFFDGKKGCEDFCHRPPGTGRKG
;
A
#
# COMPACT_ATOMS: atom_id res chain seq x y z
N MET A 1 11.03 50.75 -7.90
CA MET A 1 11.15 49.41 -8.52
C MET A 1 10.73 48.34 -7.52
N LYS A 2 9.43 48.06 -7.36
CA LYS A 2 8.88 47.16 -6.32
C LYS A 2 7.76 46.27 -6.87
N CYS A 3 7.98 45.58 -7.99
CA CYS A 3 6.93 44.72 -8.58
C CYS A 3 7.42 43.36 -9.12
N LYS A 4 8.66 42.93 -8.85
CA LYS A 4 9.19 41.66 -9.39
C LYS A 4 9.17 40.48 -8.39
N CYS A 5 9.22 40.72 -7.08
CA CYS A 5 9.18 39.65 -6.08
C CYS A 5 7.81 38.96 -5.94
N ARG A 6 6.71 39.67 -6.18
CA ARG A 6 5.35 39.13 -5.94
C ARG A 6 4.97 38.05 -6.95
N ILE A 7 5.47 38.12 -8.18
CA ILE A 7 5.20 37.15 -9.25
C ILE A 7 5.94 35.84 -8.99
N ILE A 8 7.18 35.91 -8.49
CA ILE A 8 8.02 34.74 -8.19
C ILE A 8 7.38 33.88 -7.10
N TYR A 9 6.84 34.50 -6.06
CA TYR A 9 6.12 33.78 -4.99
C TYR A 9 4.86 33.06 -5.48
N ILE A 10 4.11 33.66 -6.42
CA ILE A 10 2.90 33.04 -6.97
C ILE A 10 3.25 31.80 -7.80
N VAL A 11 4.31 31.86 -8.61
CA VAL A 11 4.80 30.72 -9.40
C VAL A 11 5.29 29.58 -8.49
N PHE A 12 5.98 29.91 -7.40
CA PHE A 12 6.46 28.92 -6.44
C PHE A 12 5.30 28.22 -5.70
N PHE A 13 4.29 28.97 -5.25
CA PHE A 13 3.10 28.38 -4.60
C PHE A 13 2.26 27.52 -5.56
N LEU A 14 2.16 27.88 -6.84
CA LEU A 14 1.52 27.06 -7.87
C LEU A 14 2.26 25.74 -8.11
N ALA A 15 3.59 25.75 -8.11
CA ALA A 15 4.39 24.53 -8.34
C ALA A 15 4.27 23.51 -7.18
N VAL A 16 4.17 23.97 -5.93
CA VAL A 16 4.03 23.08 -4.75
C VAL A 16 2.66 22.42 -4.69
N ALA A 17 1.61 23.06 -5.22
CA ALA A 17 0.25 22.51 -5.23
C ALA A 17 0.09 21.28 -6.15
N PHE A 18 1.00 21.07 -7.11
CA PHE A 18 1.00 19.87 -7.98
C PHE A 18 1.82 18.70 -7.42
N CYS A 19 2.50 18.86 -6.28
CA CYS A 19 3.06 17.74 -5.52
C CYS A 19 1.95 17.05 -4.73
N VAL A 20 0.95 16.52 -5.42
CA VAL A 20 -0.08 15.68 -4.81
C VAL A 20 0.60 14.37 -4.40
N PRO A 21 0.55 13.95 -3.12
CA PRO A 21 1.02 12.63 -2.75
C PRO A 21 0.24 11.61 -3.57
N PHE A 22 0.97 10.75 -4.27
CA PHE A 22 0.45 9.71 -5.15
C PHE A 22 -0.66 8.94 -4.42
N ASN A 23 -1.92 9.23 -4.74
CA ASN A 23 -3.05 8.60 -4.05
C ASN A 23 -3.00 7.11 -4.37
N ARG A 24 -2.86 6.29 -3.33
CA ARG A 24 -2.84 4.83 -3.46
C ARG A 24 -4.13 4.40 -4.18
N SER A 25 -4.03 3.62 -5.25
CA SER A 25 -5.23 3.12 -5.91
C SER A 25 -6.03 2.30 -4.89
N PRO A 26 -7.36 2.49 -4.77
CA PRO A 26 -8.19 1.86 -3.74
C PRO A 26 -8.16 0.33 -3.79
N ILE A 27 -7.71 -0.24 -4.92
CA ILE A 27 -7.50 -1.67 -5.11
C ILE A 27 -6.44 -2.22 -4.14
N TYR A 28 -5.39 -1.45 -3.85
CA TYR A 28 -4.31 -1.92 -2.96
C TYR A 28 -4.80 -2.10 -1.53
N ASP A 29 -5.56 -1.13 -1.02
CA ASP A 29 -6.13 -1.23 0.32
C ASP A 29 -7.20 -2.34 0.37
N THR A 30 -7.96 -2.52 -0.71
CA THR A 30 -8.92 -3.63 -0.79
C THR A 30 -8.23 -5.00 -0.71
N VAL A 31 -7.14 -5.22 -1.46
CA VAL A 31 -6.41 -6.49 -1.46
C VAL A 31 -5.67 -6.72 -0.13
N CYS A 32 -5.08 -5.68 0.43
CA CYS A 32 -4.38 -5.78 1.72
C CYS A 32 -5.35 -5.95 2.91
N ALA A 33 -6.60 -5.51 2.79
CA ALA A 33 -7.65 -5.75 3.78
C ALA A 33 -8.32 -7.13 3.65
N LEU A 34 -8.20 -7.78 2.49
CA LEU A 34 -8.85 -9.06 2.22
C LEU A 34 -8.13 -10.20 2.96
N THR A 35 -8.82 -10.76 3.95
CA THR A 35 -8.52 -12.08 4.52
C THR A 35 -9.42 -13.11 3.83
N GLY A 36 -8.86 -14.24 3.41
CA GLY A 36 -9.46 -15.14 2.41
C GLY A 36 -10.70 -15.89 2.88
N GLY A 37 -11.87 -15.27 2.80
CA GLY A 37 -13.19 -15.92 2.91
C GLY A 37 -13.62 -16.31 4.33
N ARG A 38 -14.73 -17.08 4.45
CA ARG A 38 -15.24 -17.59 5.74
C ARG A 38 -14.68 -18.96 6.14
N LEU A 39 -14.03 -19.65 5.21
CA LEU A 39 -13.52 -21.00 5.43
C LEU A 39 -12.14 -20.95 6.04
N LYS A 40 -11.90 -21.82 7.02
CA LYS A 40 -10.60 -21.95 7.66
C LYS A 40 -9.54 -22.38 6.64
N CYS A 41 -8.35 -21.80 6.73
CA CYS A 41 -7.25 -22.20 5.87
C CYS A 41 -6.68 -23.55 6.29
N TYR A 42 -6.52 -24.46 5.33
CA TYR A 42 -5.85 -25.75 5.52
C TYR A 42 -4.47 -25.83 4.84
N VAL A 43 -4.10 -24.77 4.12
CA VAL A 43 -2.84 -24.63 3.41
C VAL A 43 -1.80 -23.98 4.32
N HIS A 44 -0.53 -24.39 4.18
CA HIS A 44 0.60 -23.82 4.90
C HIS A 44 1.21 -22.65 4.12
N ASN A 45 1.97 -21.78 4.78
CA ASN A 45 2.69 -20.66 4.16
C ASN A 45 1.81 -19.59 3.49
N THR A 46 0.55 -19.44 3.88
CA THR A 46 -0.26 -18.29 3.43
C THR A 46 -0.05 -17.10 4.35
N TRP A 47 -0.05 -15.89 3.80
CA TRP A 47 0.26 -14.64 4.48
C TRP A 47 -0.88 -13.64 4.33
N GLY A 48 -1.27 -13.04 5.45
CA GLY A 48 -2.23 -11.95 5.52
C GLY A 48 -1.53 -10.63 5.85
N PHE A 49 -2.19 -9.52 5.55
CA PHE A 49 -1.73 -8.20 5.96
C PHE A 49 -2.65 -7.66 7.04
N ASN A 50 -2.07 -7.26 8.18
CA ASN A 50 -2.81 -6.61 9.24
C ASN A 50 -2.73 -5.10 9.02
N GLU A 51 -3.83 -4.49 8.60
CA GLU A 51 -3.87 -3.05 8.34
C GLU A 51 -3.64 -2.18 9.57
N ARG A 52 -3.95 -2.69 10.78
CA ARG A 52 -3.79 -1.95 12.04
C ARG A 52 -2.33 -1.88 12.46
N THR A 53 -1.63 -3.00 12.43
CA THR A 53 -0.20 -3.04 12.80
C THR A 53 0.71 -2.72 11.61
N LYS A 54 0.15 -2.71 10.39
CA LYS A 54 0.89 -2.60 9.12
C LYS A 54 1.94 -3.71 9.00
N GLU A 55 1.58 -4.94 9.38
CA GLU A 55 2.50 -6.09 9.33
C GLU A 55 1.93 -7.24 8.50
N CYS A 56 2.83 -7.90 7.78
CA CYS A 56 2.55 -9.18 7.14
C CYS A 56 2.73 -10.30 8.14
N TYR A 57 1.69 -11.12 8.33
CA TYR A 57 1.67 -12.20 9.30
C TYR A 57 1.34 -13.53 8.63
N GLU A 58 1.90 -14.60 9.17
CA GLU A 58 1.62 -15.95 8.70
C GLU A 58 0.27 -16.42 9.23
N VAL A 59 -0.61 -16.83 8.32
CA VAL A 59 -1.90 -17.40 8.66
C VAL A 59 -1.72 -18.82 9.18
N ARG A 60 -2.14 -19.05 10.42
CA ARG A 60 -2.07 -20.36 11.04
C ARG A 60 -3.20 -21.25 10.54
N LYS A 61 -2.85 -22.49 10.17
CA LYS A 61 -3.79 -23.54 9.77
C LYS A 61 -4.93 -23.69 10.78
N GLY A 62 -6.16 -23.70 10.28
CA GLY A 62 -7.37 -23.97 11.08
C GLY A 62 -7.81 -22.87 12.04
N LYS A 63 -7.06 -21.75 12.14
CA LYS A 63 -7.42 -20.61 13.00
C LYS A 63 -8.23 -19.55 12.27
N GLU A 64 -7.79 -19.20 11.07
CA GLU A 64 -8.34 -18.10 10.31
C GLU A 64 -8.40 -18.43 8.81
N PRO A 65 -9.10 -17.62 8.01
CA PRO A 65 -9.18 -17.82 6.58
C PRO A 65 -7.83 -17.62 5.89
N CYS A 66 -7.62 -18.22 4.72
CA CYS A 66 -6.31 -18.18 4.06
C CYS A 66 -5.85 -16.76 3.81
N GLY A 67 -4.54 -16.52 3.95
CA GLY A 67 -3.94 -15.28 3.50
C GLY A 67 -4.07 -15.12 1.99
N PHE A 68 -4.10 -13.88 1.49
CA PHE A 68 -4.14 -13.62 0.04
C PHE A 68 -2.79 -13.88 -0.64
N PHE A 69 -1.70 -13.88 0.13
CA PHE A 69 -0.34 -14.00 -0.40
C PHE A 69 0.27 -15.36 -0.07
N ASP A 70 1.00 -15.96 -1.00
CA ASP A 70 1.71 -17.25 -0.81
C ASP A 70 3.09 -17.09 -0.14
N GLY A 71 3.42 -15.88 0.34
CA GLY A 71 4.70 -15.61 0.96
C GLY A 71 4.80 -14.22 1.58
N LYS A 72 5.63 -14.11 2.64
CA LYS A 72 5.88 -12.87 3.38
C LYS A 72 6.29 -11.72 2.47
N LYS A 73 7.25 -11.99 1.59
CA LYS A 73 7.82 -11.00 0.69
C LYS A 73 6.79 -10.45 -0.30
N GLY A 74 5.90 -11.29 -0.81
CA GLY A 74 4.81 -10.85 -1.70
C GLY A 74 3.84 -9.91 -0.97
N CYS A 75 3.50 -10.24 0.27
CA CYS A 75 2.69 -9.37 1.12
C CYS A 75 3.38 -8.02 1.38
N GLU A 76 4.66 -8.00 1.75
CA GLU A 76 5.40 -6.76 2.03
C GLU A 76 5.59 -5.92 0.76
N ASP A 77 6.01 -6.56 -0.34
CA ASP A 77 6.24 -5.88 -1.61
C ASP A 77 4.93 -5.26 -2.17
N PHE A 78 3.76 -5.82 -1.85
CA PHE A 78 2.47 -5.30 -2.30
C PHE A 78 1.86 -4.30 -1.31
N CYS A 79 1.89 -4.61 0.00
CA CYS A 79 1.18 -3.85 1.03
C CYS A 79 2.04 -2.80 1.77
N HIS A 80 3.38 -2.87 1.72
CA HIS A 80 4.26 -1.82 2.24
C HIS A 80 4.71 -0.83 1.18
N ARG A 81 4.76 -1.21 -0.11
CA ARG A 81 5.17 -0.25 -1.15
C ARG A 81 4.04 0.67 -1.60
N PRO A 82 4.39 1.91 -1.98
CA PRO A 82 3.51 2.77 -2.75
C PRO A 82 3.36 2.22 -4.19
N PRO A 83 2.14 2.26 -4.76
CA PRO A 83 1.87 1.78 -6.11
C PRO A 83 2.69 2.54 -7.14
N GLY A 84 3.25 1.82 -8.12
CA GLY A 84 4.08 2.40 -9.19
C GLY A 84 5.60 2.28 -8.99
N THR A 85 6.05 1.81 -7.81
CA THR A 85 7.46 1.44 -7.58
C THR A 85 7.74 0.00 -8.01
N GLY A 86 7.38 -0.33 -9.25
CA GLY A 86 7.74 -1.61 -9.86
C GLY A 86 9.24 -1.68 -10.07
N ARG A 87 9.91 -2.72 -9.53
CA ARG A 87 11.26 -3.08 -9.98
C ARG A 87 11.16 -3.40 -11.48
N LYS A 88 11.84 -2.61 -12.30
CA LYS A 88 12.25 -3.05 -13.64
C LYS A 88 13.17 -4.25 -13.43
N GLY A 89 12.63 -5.45 -13.64
CA GLY A 89 13.41 -6.65 -13.86
C GLY A 89 14.04 -6.60 -15.25
#